data_AF-A0A1M6GUN1-F1
#
_entry.id   AF-A0A1M6GUN1-F1
#
_cell.length_a   1.000
_cell.length_b   1.000
_cell.length_c   1.000
_cell.angle_alpha   90.00
_cell.angle_beta   90.00
_cell.angle_gamma   90.00
#
_symmetry.space_group_name_H-M   'P 1'
#
loop_
_entity.id
_entity.type
_entity.pdbx_description
1 polymer ?
#
loop_
_entity_poly.entity_id
_entity_poly.type
_entity_poly.pdbx_seq_one_letter_code
_entity_poly.pdbx_strand_id
1 'polypeptide(L)' 'MKNSAALKRQMRYQQWVEEVKDFNSRPKDMTVREWCALHDIKPPTFYDHMRRVQDYFASQLQTTDES' A
#
# COMPACT_ATOMS: atom_id res chain seq x y z
N MET A 1 14.97 15.53 -18.29
CA MET A 1 13.81 15.29 -17.40
C MET A 1 13.72 13.80 -17.07
N LYS A 2 14.43 13.32 -16.04
CA LYS A 2 14.44 11.89 -15.64
C LYS A 2 13.68 11.64 -14.33
N ASN A 3 12.58 12.37 -14.05
CA ASN A 3 11.96 12.34 -12.71
C ASN A 3 10.46 12.03 -12.69
N SER A 4 9.77 11.96 -13.84
CA SER A 4 8.31 11.74 -13.84
C SER A 4 7.90 10.30 -13.51
N ALA A 5 8.63 9.30 -14.00
CA ALA A 5 8.29 7.89 -13.77
C ALA A 5 8.60 7.44 -12.33
N ALA A 6 9.73 7.88 -11.77
CA ALA A 6 10.10 7.62 -10.37
C ALA A 6 9.11 8.28 -9.41
N LEU A 7 8.78 9.56 -9.65
CA LEU A 7 7.78 10.28 -8.86
C LEU A 7 6.39 9.62 -8.95
N LYS A 8 5.94 9.23 -10.15
CA LYS A 8 4.67 8.49 -10.32
C LYS A 8 4.63 7.20 -9.52
N ARG A 9 5.74 6.44 -9.47
CA ARG A 9 5.83 5.23 -8.63
C ARG A 9 5.72 5.58 -7.16
N GLN A 10 6.45 6.58 -6.69
CA GLN A 10 6.39 7.02 -5.29
C GLN A 10 4.99 7.49 -4.90
N MET A 11 4.31 8.27 -5.76
CA MET A 11 2.93 8.69 -5.53
C MET A 11 1.97 7.51 -5.43
N ARG A 12 2.15 6.48 -6.28
CA ARG A 12 1.36 5.24 -6.21
C ARG A 12 1.62 4.46 -4.92
N TYR A 13 2.86 4.42 -4.46
CA TYR A 13 3.18 3.82 -3.15
C TYR A 13 2.50 4.55 -2.00
N GLN A 14 2.51 5.89 -2.00
CA GLN A 14 1.81 6.68 -0.98
C GLN A 14 0.31 6.38 -0.97
N GLN A 15 -0.32 6.26 -2.14
CA GLN A 15 -1.71 5.84 -2.25
C GLN A 15 -1.96 4.46 -1.63
N TRP A 16 -1.10 3.48 -1.91
CA TRP A 16 -1.22 2.14 -1.30
C TRP A 16 -1.03 2.15 0.21
N VAL A 17 -0.14 3.01 0.74
CA VAL A 17 0.04 3.18 2.19
C VAL A 17 -1.23 3.74 2.83
N GLU A 18 -1.87 4.73 2.19
CA GLU A 18 -3.14 5.28 2.64
C GLU A 18 -4.26 4.24 2.61
N GLU A 19 -4.37 3.44 1.54
CA GLU A 19 -5.32 2.33 1.43
C GLU A 19 -5.15 1.31 2.57
N VAL A 20 -3.90 0.90 2.85
CA VAL A 20 -3.62 -0.06 3.92
C VAL A 20 -3.93 0.54 5.29
N LYS A 21 -3.68 1.84 5.49
CA LYS A 21 -4.01 2.55 6.74
C LYS A 21 -5.52 2.63 6.94
N ASP A 22 -6.26 2.95 5.89
CA ASP A 22 -7.73 2.99 5.90
C ASP A 22 -8.31 1.60 6.18
N PHE A 23 -7.81 0.57 5.49
CA PHE A 23 -8.16 -0.82 5.77
C PHE A 23 -7.88 -1.22 7.22
N ASN A 24 -6.77 -0.78 7.82
CA ASN A 24 -6.48 -1.07 9.24
C ASN A 24 -7.38 -0.31 10.22
N SER A 25 -8.01 0.78 9.78
CA SER A 25 -8.98 1.56 10.58
C SER A 25 -10.40 0.99 10.51
N ARG A 26 -10.63 0.02 9.62
CA ARG A 26 -11.95 -0.58 9.42
C ARG A 26 -12.46 -1.32 10.68
N PRO A 27 -13.78 -1.51 10.82
CA PRO A 27 -14.36 -2.35 11.86
C PRO A 27 -13.81 -3.79 11.84
N LYS A 28 -13.58 -4.40 13.01
CA LYS A 28 -12.94 -5.74 13.10
C LYS A 28 -13.74 -6.86 12.44
N ASP A 29 -15.05 -6.68 12.32
CA ASP A 29 -16.00 -7.56 11.65
C ASP A 29 -16.00 -7.41 10.13
N MET A 30 -15.44 -6.31 9.59
CA MET A 30 -15.37 -6.09 8.15
C MET A 30 -14.28 -6.93 7.49
N THR A 31 -14.68 -7.73 6.51
CA THR A 31 -13.79 -8.55 5.70
C THR A 31 -13.06 -7.73 4.64
N VAL A 32 -11.94 -8.26 4.13
CA VAL A 32 -11.23 -7.67 2.97
C VAL A 32 -12.16 -7.51 1.77
N ARG A 33 -13.05 -8.48 1.53
CA ARG A 33 -13.96 -8.45 0.37
C ARG A 33 -14.96 -7.31 0.46
N GLU A 34 -15.54 -7.08 1.64
CA GLU A 34 -16.48 -5.99 1.87
C GLU A 34 -15.79 -4.63 1.75
N TRP A 35 -14.61 -4.47 2.36
CA TRP A 35 -13.83 -3.25 2.23
C TRP A 35 -13.45 -2.99 0.76
N CYS A 36 -12.97 -4.01 0.04
CA CYS A 36 -12.67 -3.91 -1.39
C CYS A 36 -13.89 -3.50 -2.23
N ALA A 37 -15.08 -4.01 -1.90
CA ALA A 37 -16.32 -3.64 -2.59
C ALA A 37 -16.70 -2.16 -2.36
N LEU A 38 -16.45 -1.62 -1.17
CA LEU A 38 -16.68 -0.20 -0.86
C LEU A 38 -15.71 0.75 -1.59
N HIS A 39 -14.48 0.28 -1.82
CA HIS A 39 -13.41 1.06 -2.45
C HIS A 39 -13.29 0.83 -3.97
N ASP A 40 -14.22 0.06 -4.56
CA ASP A 40 -14.22 -0.32 -5.98
C ASP A 40 -12.90 -0.94 -6.47
N ILE A 41 -12.28 -1.76 -5.61
CA ILE A 41 -11.07 -2.51 -5.94
C ILE A 41 -11.30 -4.01 -5.86
N LYS A 42 -10.53 -4.76 -6.62
CA LYS A 42 -10.58 -6.23 -6.55
C LYS A 42 -9.69 -6.71 -5.40
N PRO A 43 -10.10 -7.72 -4.60
CA PRO A 43 -9.28 -8.27 -3.52
C PRO A 43 -7.86 -8.69 -3.94
N PRO A 44 -7.63 -9.33 -5.11
CA PRO A 44 -6.27 -9.64 -5.56
C PRO A 44 -5.39 -8.39 -5.75
N THR A 45 -5.97 -7.30 -6.23
CA THR A 45 -5.28 -6.01 -6.38
C THR A 45 -4.89 -5.45 -5.02
N PHE A 46 -5.81 -5.48 -4.06
CA PHE A 46 -5.54 -5.03 -2.70
C PHE A 46 -4.41 -5.83 -2.03
N TYR A 47 -4.42 -7.15 -2.15
CA TYR A 47 -3.33 -7.99 -1.63
C TYR A 47 -1.99 -7.68 -2.31
N ASP A 48 -1.98 -7.31 -3.60
CA ASP A 48 -0.76 -6.84 -4.27
C ASP A 48 -0.26 -5.51 -3.70
N HIS A 49 -1.15 -4.55 -3.49
CA HIS A 49 -0.82 -3.27 -2.87
C HIS A 49 -0.23 -3.47 -1.47
N MET A 50 -0.87 -4.29 -0.63
CA MET A 50 -0.41 -4.60 0.72
C MET A 50 0.99 -5.23 0.73
N ARG A 51 1.24 -6.21 -0.15
CA ARG A 51 2.56 -6.83 -0.30
C ARG A 51 3.63 -5.80 -0.70
N ARG A 52 3.33 -4.94 -1.67
CA ARG A 52 4.27 -3.89 -2.13
C ARG A 52 4.58 -2.88 -1.03
N VAL A 53 3.60 -2.54 -0.21
CA VAL A 53 3.80 -1.67 0.95
C VAL A 53 4.71 -2.34 1.98
N GLN A 54 4.49 -3.63 2.27
CA GLN A 54 5.35 -4.41 3.17
C GLN A 54 6.80 -4.48 2.65
N ASP A 55 7.00 -4.80 1.38
CA ASP A 55 8.32 -4.86 0.75
C ASP A 55 9.03 -3.50 0.80
N TYR A 56 8.28 -2.41 0.56
CA TYR A 56 8.81 -1.06 0.64
C TYR A 56 9.31 -0.74 2.05
N PHE A 57 8.48 -0.93 3.09
CA PHE A 57 8.91 -0.68 4.47
C PHE A 57 10.05 -1.61 4.91
N ALA A 58 10.02 -2.88 4.52
CA ALA A 58 11.12 -3.82 4.81
C ALA A 58 12.44 -3.35 4.20
N SER A 59 12.41 -2.86 2.95
CA SER A 59 13.59 -2.29 2.29
C SER A 59 14.08 -0.99 2.95
N GLN A 60 13.15 -0.14 3.43
CA GLN A 60 13.49 1.11 4.11
C GLN A 60 14.15 0.84 5.47
N LEU A 61 13.66 -0.15 6.22
CA LEU A 61 14.25 -0.57 7.50
C LEU A 61 15.67 -1.11 7.32
N GLN A 62 15.93 -1.88 6.25
CA GLN A 62 17.29 -2.34 5.92
C GLN A 62 18.24 -1.19 5.60
N THR A 63 17.75 -0.07 5.04
CA THR A 63 18.59 1.12 4.81
C THR A 63 18.81 1.98 6.05
N THR A 64 18.05 1.78 7.14
CA THR A 64 18.19 2.57 8.38
C THR A 64 19.11 1.91 9.41
N ASP A 65 19.38 0.62 9.26
CA ASP A 65 20.31 -0.14 10.12
C ASP A 65 21.80 0.02 9.69
N GLU A 66 22.02 0.53 8.46
CA GLU A 66 23.34 0.79 7.85
C GLU A 66 23.67 2.31 7.86
N SER A 67 23.42 3.02 8.96
CA SER A 67 23.84 4.43 9.16
C SER A 67 24.17 4.77 10.59
#